data_AF-A0A7W1DIE8-F1
#
_entry.id   AF-A0A7W1DIE8-F1
#
_cell.length_a   1.000
_cell.length_b   1.000
_cell.length_c   1.000
_cell.angle_alpha   90.00
_cell.angle_beta   90.00
_cell.angle_gamma   90.00
#
_symmetry.space_group_name_H-M   'P 1'
#
loop_
_entity.id
_entity.type
_entity.pdbx_description
1 polymer ?
#
loop_
_entity_poly.entity_id
_entity_poly.type
_entity_poly.pdbx_seq_one_letter_code
_entity_poly.pdbx_strand_id
1 'polypeptide(L)'
;MSGLRAAEAALARLEELADEGWVREDTTARMRDLYEYRRRRFAARYSEQPESGEEGDDYEERSLAYQRFRRELLGAERVVLLRLRSEGRISDEVRRRVERDLDLEDARLEI
;
A
#
# COMPACT_ATOMS: atom_id res chain seq x y z
N MET A 1 8.37 10.22 -10.66
CA MET A 1 7.70 9.57 -11.82
C MET A 1 7.69 8.03 -11.78
N SER A 2 8.63 7.35 -11.11
CA SER A 2 8.71 5.87 -11.13
C SER A 2 7.49 5.17 -10.51
N GLY A 3 6.93 5.70 -9.43
CA GLY A 3 5.78 5.11 -8.72
C GLY A 3 4.48 5.07 -9.53
N LEU A 4 4.15 6.17 -10.23
CA LEU A 4 2.96 6.25 -11.08
C LEU A 4 3.03 5.22 -12.21
N ARG A 5 4.14 5.22 -12.96
CA ARG A 5 4.36 4.26 -14.06
C ARG A 5 4.36 2.80 -13.59
N ALA A 6 4.91 2.53 -12.40
CA ALA A 6 4.88 1.19 -11.82
C ALA A 6 3.45 0.73 -11.48
N ALA A 7 2.60 1.64 -10.95
CA ALA A 7 1.20 1.33 -10.68
C ALA A 7 0.39 1.12 -11.97
N GLU A 8 0.62 1.93 -13.00
CA GLU A 8 0.00 1.79 -14.32
C GLU A 8 0.38 0.46 -14.99
N ALA A 9 1.67 0.09 -14.95
CA ALA A 9 2.15 -1.18 -15.49
C ALA A 9 1.51 -2.39 -14.77
N ALA A 10 1.34 -2.30 -13.45
CA ALA A 10 0.68 -3.36 -12.68
C ALA A 10 -0.81 -3.49 -13.02
N LEU A 11 -1.52 -2.37 -13.20
CA LEU A 11 -2.92 -2.37 -13.65
C LEU A 11 -3.07 -3.00 -15.03
N ALA A 12 -2.21 -2.63 -15.99
CA ALA A 12 -2.23 -3.22 -17.32
C ALA A 12 -2.04 -4.75 -17.27
N ARG A 13 -1.06 -5.24 -16.51
CA ARG A 13 -0.84 -6.69 -16.36
C ARG A 13 -2.00 -7.39 -15.63
N LEU A 14 -2.66 -6.70 -14.71
CA LEU A 14 -3.82 -7.24 -14.01
C LEU A 14 -4.99 -7.50 -14.96
N GLU A 15 -5.27 -6.59 -15.90
CA GLU A 15 -6.31 -6.79 -16.91
C GLU A 15 -5.99 -7.98 -17.82
N GLU A 16 -4.74 -8.10 -18.29
CA GLU A 16 -4.32 -9.27 -19.08
C GLU A 16 -4.51 -10.59 -18.32
N LEU A 17 -4.18 -10.62 -17.02
CA LEU A 17 -4.33 -11.80 -16.17
C LEU A 17 -5.79 -12.13 -15.85
N ALA A 18 -6.65 -11.12 -15.79
CA ALA A 18 -8.08 -11.30 -15.56
C ALA A 18 -8.73 -12.09 -16.70
N ASP A 19 -8.28 -11.85 -17.94
CA ASP A 19 -8.77 -12.53 -19.14
C ASP A 19 -8.31 -13.99 -19.24
N GLU A 20 -7.22 -14.37 -18.55
CA GLU A 20 -6.68 -15.74 -18.55
C GLU A 20 -7.52 -16.72 -17.70
N GLY A 21 -8.49 -16.23 -16.91
CA GLY A 21 -9.53 -17.04 -16.24
C GLY A 21 -9.07 -17.98 -15.11
N TRP A 22 -7.77 -18.05 -14.80
CA TRP A 22 -7.23 -18.84 -13.68
C TRP A 22 -7.26 -18.08 -12.34
N VAL A 23 -7.41 -16.75 -12.39
CA VAL A 23 -7.53 -15.90 -11.19
C VAL A 23 -9.00 -15.69 -10.87
N ARG A 24 -9.39 -15.87 -9.61
CA ARG A 24 -10.76 -15.59 -9.15
C ARG A 24 -11.07 -14.10 -9.25
N GLU A 25 -12.26 -13.76 -9.70
CA GLU A 25 -12.72 -12.38 -9.91
C GLU A 25 -12.60 -11.51 -8.65
N ASP A 26 -12.88 -12.06 -7.48
CA ASP A 26 -12.75 -11.36 -6.19
C ASP A 26 -11.30 -10.95 -5.88
N THR A 27 -10.33 -11.76 -6.31
CA THR A 27 -8.89 -11.48 -6.16
C THR A 27 -8.46 -10.41 -7.15
N THR A 28 -8.92 -10.48 -8.39
CA THR A 28 -8.68 -9.47 -9.42
C THR A 28 -9.23 -8.10 -8.99
N ALA A 29 -10.49 -8.06 -8.51
CA ALA A 29 -11.12 -6.83 -8.04
C ALA A 29 -10.34 -6.19 -6.88
N ARG A 30 -9.97 -6.98 -5.87
CA ARG A 30 -9.16 -6.51 -4.73
C ARG A 30 -7.82 -5.91 -5.18
N MET A 31 -7.14 -6.58 -6.11
CA MET A 31 -5.85 -6.10 -6.60
C MET A 31 -6.00 -4.84 -7.47
N ARG A 32 -7.10 -4.72 -8.23
CA ARG A 32 -7.43 -3.51 -9.00
C ARG A 32 -7.61 -2.31 -8.07
N ASP A 33 -8.42 -2.45 -7.02
CA ASP A 33 -8.65 -1.40 -6.03
C ASP A 33 -7.33 -0.91 -5.39
N LEU A 34 -6.45 -1.85 -5.04
CA LEU A 34 -5.13 -1.55 -4.47
C LEU A 34 -4.27 -0.73 -5.42
N TYR A 35 -4.12 -1.17 -6.68
CA TYR A 35 -3.25 -0.48 -7.63
C TYR A 35 -3.85 0.83 -8.14
N GLU A 36 -5.17 0.94 -8.26
CA GLU A 36 -5.84 2.21 -8.53
C GLU A 36 -5.63 3.23 -7.42
N TYR A 37 -5.76 2.79 -6.16
CA TYR A 37 -5.46 3.64 -5.01
C TYR A 37 -4.02 4.15 -5.08
N ARG A 38 -3.05 3.27 -5.35
CA ARG A 38 -1.63 3.65 -5.52
C ARG A 38 -1.42 4.62 -6.69
N ARG A 39 -2.08 4.39 -7.84
CA ARG A 39 -2.02 5.29 -9.00
C ARG A 39 -2.54 6.68 -8.64
N ARG A 40 -3.71 6.78 -8.01
CA ARG A 40 -4.33 8.05 -7.58
C ARG A 40 -3.42 8.80 -6.60
N ARG A 41 -2.89 8.11 -5.60
CA ARG A 41 -1.93 8.68 -4.62
C ARG A 41 -0.71 9.28 -5.30
N PHE A 42 -0.08 8.54 -6.21
CA PHE A 42 1.09 9.05 -6.92
C PHE A 42 0.74 10.21 -7.85
N ALA A 43 -0.38 10.14 -8.56
CA ALA A 43 -0.82 11.20 -9.45
C ALA A 43 -1.06 12.53 -8.70
N ALA A 44 -1.75 12.48 -7.55
CA ALA A 44 -2.03 13.66 -6.72
C ALA A 44 -0.74 14.37 -6.26
N ARG A 45 0.30 13.60 -5.92
CA ARG A 45 1.61 14.14 -5.53
C ARG A 45 2.35 14.81 -6.70
N TYR A 46 2.09 14.41 -7.95
CA TYR A 46 2.70 15.04 -9.13
C TYR A 46 1.88 16.21 -9.68
N SER A 47 0.60 16.32 -9.33
CA SER A 47 -0.26 17.45 -9.72
C SER A 47 -0.06 18.70 -8.85
N GLU A 48 0.97 18.77 -8.00
CA GLU A 48 1.40 19.95 -7.25
C GLU A 48 1.92 21.12 -8.13
N GLN A 49 1.34 21.34 -9.32
CA GLN A 49 1.20 22.68 -9.87
C GLN A 49 -0.23 23.14 -9.57
N PRO A 50 -0.44 23.97 -8.53
CA PRO A 50 -1.76 24.37 -8.09
C PRO A 50 -2.32 25.42 -9.06
N GLU A 51 -3.02 24.97 -10.09
CA GLU A 51 -4.07 25.77 -10.69
C GLU A 51 -5.40 25.28 -10.09
N SER A 52 -6.00 26.09 -9.21
CA SER A 52 -7.28 25.91 -8.48
C SER A 52 -7.24 25.11 -7.15
N GLY A 53 -7.19 25.86 -6.05
CA GLY A 53 -6.98 25.39 -4.67
C GLY A 53 -8.23 24.90 -3.93
N GLU A 54 -8.99 23.96 -4.50
CA GLU A 54 -10.09 23.30 -3.76
C GLU A 54 -10.02 21.76 -3.82
N GLU A 55 -9.55 21.15 -4.91
CA GLU A 55 -9.46 19.67 -4.98
C GLU A 55 -8.17 19.11 -4.39
N GLY A 56 -7.04 19.82 -4.47
CA GLY A 56 -5.74 19.34 -3.98
C GLY A 56 -5.68 19.07 -2.47
N ASP A 57 -6.36 19.90 -1.67
CA ASP A 57 -6.31 19.89 -0.21
C ASP A 57 -7.01 18.65 0.39
N ASP A 58 -8.16 18.25 -0.18
CA ASP A 58 -8.93 17.07 0.22
C ASP A 58 -8.17 15.76 -0.11
N TYR A 59 -7.39 15.72 -1.20
CA TYR A 59 -6.57 14.54 -1.52
C TYR A 59 -5.33 14.42 -0.63
N GLU A 60 -4.68 15.52 -0.29
CA GLU A 60 -3.54 15.52 0.64
C GLU A 60 -3.98 15.14 2.05
N GLU A 61 -5.10 15.67 2.53
CA GLU A 61 -5.69 15.31 3.83
C GLU A 61 -6.09 13.83 3.88
N ARG A 62 -6.78 13.31 2.84
CA ARG A 62 -7.11 11.87 2.73
C ARG A 62 -5.86 10.99 2.68
N SER A 63 -4.81 11.47 2.02
CA SER A 63 -3.51 10.79 1.95
C SER A 63 -2.85 10.70 3.32
N LEU A 64 -2.88 11.77 4.12
CA LEU A 64 -2.33 11.78 5.48
C LEU A 64 -3.16 10.95 6.46
N ALA A 65 -4.49 11.05 6.39
CA ALA A 65 -5.39 10.24 7.21
C ALA A 65 -5.20 8.75 6.97
N TYR A 66 -5.04 8.34 5.71
CA TYR A 66 -4.72 6.96 5.34
C TYR A 66 -3.36 6.51 5.87
N GLN A 67 -2.30 7.33 5.71
CA GLN A 67 -0.97 6.99 6.22
C GLN A 67 -1.00 6.77 7.74
N ARG A 68 -1.67 7.66 8.47
CA ARG A 68 -1.86 7.52 9.91
C ARG A 68 -2.61 6.24 10.24
N PHE A 69 -3.74 5.99 9.59
CA PHE A 69 -4.53 4.77 9.78
C PHE A 69 -3.69 3.50 9.54
N ARG A 70 -2.93 3.43 8.44
CA ARG A 70 -2.12 2.25 8.14
C ARG A 70 -0.97 2.07 9.14
N ARG A 71 -0.33 3.17 9.60
CA ARG A 71 0.71 3.11 10.64
C ARG A 71 0.20 2.57 11.97
N GLU A 72 -1.02 2.91 12.38
CA GLU A 72 -1.65 2.33 13.57
C GLU A 72 -1.83 0.82 13.42
N LEU A 73 -2.30 0.35 12.25
CA LEU A 73 -2.44 -1.08 11.98
C LEU A 73 -1.09 -1.81 11.99
N LEU A 74 -0.07 -1.26 11.31
CA LEU A 74 1.29 -1.81 11.32
C LEU A 74 1.87 -1.86 12.75
N GLY A 75 1.58 -0.85 13.58
CA GLY A 75 1.93 -0.83 15.00
C GLY A 75 1.30 -1.99 15.77
N ALA A 76 0.01 -2.26 15.57
CA ALA A 76 -0.67 -3.39 16.17
C ALA A 76 -0.07 -4.75 15.73
N GLU A 77 0.25 -4.89 14.44
CA GLU A 77 0.91 -6.09 13.89
C GLU A 77 2.29 -6.31 14.55
N ARG A 78 3.10 -5.26 14.68
CA ARG A 78 4.41 -5.30 15.35
C ARG A 78 4.30 -5.75 16.82
N VAL A 79 3.31 -5.26 17.56
CA VAL A 79 3.07 -5.68 18.96
C VAL A 79 2.76 -7.17 19.06
N VAL A 80 1.89 -7.69 18.18
CA VAL A 80 1.56 -9.13 18.15
C VAL A 80 2.80 -9.96 17.79
N LEU A 81 3.59 -9.50 16.81
CA LEU A 81 4.81 -10.19 16.40
C LEU A 81 5.83 -10.32 17.54
N LEU A 82 6.01 -9.24 18.32
CA LEU A 82 6.87 -9.26 19.52
C LEU A 82 6.34 -10.23 20.59
N ARG A 83 5.02 -10.26 20.81
CA ARG A 83 4.39 -11.20 21.75
C ARG A 83 4.58 -12.65 21.32
N LEU A 84 4.37 -12.97 20.04
CA LEU A 84 4.60 -14.32 19.53
C LEU A 84 6.06 -14.76 19.71
N ARG A 85 7.00 -13.82 19.58
CA ARG A 85 8.42 -14.07 19.85
C ARG A 85 8.68 -14.35 21.32
N SER A 86 8.14 -13.54 22.23
CA SER A 86 8.36 -13.70 23.67
C SER A 86 7.72 -14.99 24.22
N GLU A 87 6.61 -15.43 23.64
CA GLU A 87 5.96 -16.72 23.93
C GLU A 87 6.68 -17.92 23.30
N GLY A 88 7.76 -17.70 22.53
CA GLY A 88 8.51 -18.78 21.87
C GLY A 88 7.76 -19.42 20.69
N ARG A 89 6.65 -18.82 20.22
CA ARG A 89 5.84 -19.35 19.10
C ARG A 89 6.50 -19.12 17.74
N ILE A 90 7.41 -18.15 17.64
CA ILE A 90 8.19 -17.86 16.43
C ILE A 90 9.69 -17.69 16.73
N SER A 91 10.52 -18.02 15.74
CA SER A 91 11.96 -17.78 15.79
C SER A 91 12.31 -16.30 15.55
N ASP A 92 13.54 -15.91 15.87
CA ASP A 92 14.00 -14.54 15.66
C ASP A 92 14.14 -14.20 14.19
N GLU A 93 14.48 -15.21 13.39
CA GLU A 93 14.57 -15.10 11.95
C GLU A 93 13.20 -14.80 11.35
N VAL A 94 12.16 -15.54 11.77
CA VAL A 94 10.77 -15.31 11.34
C VAL A 94 10.33 -13.91 11.75
N ARG A 95 10.58 -13.51 13.00
CA ARG A 95 10.29 -12.16 13.48
C ARG A 95 10.96 -11.09 12.62
N ARG A 96 12.27 -11.18 12.37
CA ARG A 96 13.01 -10.21 11.55
C ARG A 96 12.53 -10.14 10.10
N ARG A 97 12.16 -11.28 9.51
CA ARG A 97 11.63 -11.32 8.14
C ARG A 97 10.31 -10.54 8.07
N VAL A 98 9.37 -10.84 8.96
CA VAL A 98 8.06 -10.16 8.99
C VAL A 98 8.21 -8.68 9.35
N GLU A 99 9.05 -8.34 10.34
CA GLU A 99 9.31 -6.94 10.70
C GLU A 99 9.87 -6.13 9.53
N ARG A 100 10.78 -6.69 8.74
CA ARG A 100 11.28 -6.06 7.51
C ARG A 100 10.15 -5.79 6.51
N ASP A 101 9.22 -6.72 6.34
CA ASP A 101 8.10 -6.54 5.43
C ASP A 101 7.19 -5.39 5.90
N LEU A 102 6.90 -5.32 7.20
CA LEU A 102 6.15 -4.22 7.81
C LEU A 102 6.87 -2.87 7.66
N ASP A 103 8.19 -2.85 7.83
CA ASP A 103 9.00 -1.64 7.65
C ASP A 103 9.05 -1.18 6.17
N LEU A 104 9.09 -2.13 5.23
CA LEU A 104 8.98 -1.82 3.80
C LEU A 104 7.59 -1.28 3.43
N GLU A 105 6.54 -1.78 4.08
CA GLU A 105 5.19 -1.22 3.92
C GLU A 105 5.09 0.19 4.48
N ASP A 106 5.63 0.44 5.67
CA ASP A 106 5.66 1.77 6.30
C ASP A 106 6.45 2.77 5.43
N ALA A 107 7.63 2.38 4.93
CA ALA A 107 8.42 3.21 4.03
C ALA A 107 7.70 3.54 2.72
N ARG A 108 6.85 2.63 2.21
CA ARG A 108 6.03 2.90 1.01
C ARG A 108 4.90 3.89 1.27
N LEU A 109 4.53 4.14 2.52
CA LEU A 109 3.56 5.18 2.87
C LEU A 109 4.15 6.59 2.75
N GLU A 110 5.47 6.75 2.85
CA GLU A 110 6.14 8.05 2.77
C GLU A 110 6.42 8.52 1.33
N ILE A 111 6.43 7.57 0.38
CA ILE A 111 6.63 7.82 -1.06
C ILE A 111 5.30 8.23 -1.70
#